data_AF-V4PKC0-F1
#
_entry.id   AF-V4PKC0-F1
#
_cell.length_a   1.000
_cell.length_b   1.000
_cell.length_c   1.000
_cell.angle_alpha   90.00
_cell.angle_beta   90.00
_cell.angle_gamma   90.00
#
_symmetry.space_group_name_H-M   'P 1'
#
loop_
_entity.id
_entity.type
_entity.pdbx_description
1 polymer ?
#
loop_
_entity_poly.entity_id
_entity_poly.type
_entity_poly.pdbx_seq_one_letter_code
_entity_poly.pdbx_strand_id
1 'polypeptide(L)'
;MTSWTAETPLYTEDSPLNLELPDLFNQCSHWNLLYSDQRSNARQVRVLTASQSSGPYAYRSYDALDAKAFYAGKTAGTNDNRLLFGWLAHERGHTDAGALDWGGDLVTHAVKCRADGELAVWLPDILAQTFNTQTRPLSIGSATIGEGGKATLTHLDIQVVPGSEFGIAFKGAITI
;
A
#
# COMPACT_ATOMS: atom_id res chain seq x y z
N MET A 1 -11.67 13.84 26.99
CA MET A 1 -12.86 13.60 26.15
C MET A 1 -13.82 12.69 26.93
N THR A 2 -14.99 13.19 27.33
CA THR A 2 -15.96 12.42 28.14
C THR A 2 -17.41 12.54 27.66
N SER A 3 -17.69 13.43 26.70
CA SER A 3 -19.02 13.62 26.11
C SER A 3 -18.90 13.59 24.59
N TRP A 4 -19.81 12.87 23.94
CA TRP A 4 -19.88 12.70 22.49
C TRP A 4 -21.32 12.89 22.04
N THR A 5 -21.50 13.62 20.95
CA THR A 5 -22.79 13.77 20.24
C THR A 5 -22.69 13.01 18.94
N ALA A 6 -23.70 12.20 18.62
CA ALA A 6 -23.76 11.50 17.35
C ALA A 6 -24.03 12.50 16.21
N GLU A 7 -23.26 12.40 15.13
CA GLU A 7 -23.38 13.21 13.92
C GLU A 7 -23.79 12.34 12.73
N THR A 8 -24.20 13.00 11.64
CA THR A 8 -24.46 12.29 10.38
C THR A 8 -23.19 11.58 9.88
N PRO A 9 -23.30 10.38 9.27
CA PRO A 9 -22.14 9.69 8.72
C PRO A 9 -21.41 10.55 7.68
N LEU A 10 -20.07 10.54 7.69
CA LEU A 10 -19.25 11.22 6.69
C LEU A 10 -19.40 10.59 5.30
N TYR A 11 -19.67 9.29 5.26
CA TYR A 11 -19.83 8.50 4.06
C TYR A 11 -20.81 7.35 4.32
N THR A 12 -21.58 7.02 3.28
CA THR A 12 -22.50 5.88 3.28
C THR A 12 -22.46 5.24 1.91
N GLU A 13 -22.52 3.91 1.88
CA GLU A 13 -22.68 3.13 0.64
C GLU A 13 -23.75 2.05 0.85
N ASP A 14 -24.43 1.67 -0.23
CA ASP A 14 -25.40 0.58 -0.22
C ASP A 14 -24.67 -0.76 -0.45
N SER A 15 -24.15 -1.32 0.64
CA SER A 15 -23.28 -2.48 0.61
C SER A 15 -23.26 -3.17 1.98
N PRO A 16 -23.04 -4.50 2.03
CA PRO A 16 -22.86 -5.23 3.30
C PRO A 16 -21.51 -4.95 3.98
N LEU A 17 -20.69 -4.05 3.46
CA LEU A 17 -19.36 -3.73 3.96
C LEU A 17 -19.43 -2.85 5.22
N ASN A 18 -18.71 -3.26 6.26
CA ASN A 18 -18.20 -2.36 7.28
C ASN A 18 -16.83 -1.82 6.83
N LEU A 19 -16.67 -0.49 6.84
CA LEU A 19 -15.41 0.18 6.58
C LEU A 19 -14.47 -0.04 7.77
N GLU A 20 -13.68 -1.11 7.75
CA GLU A 20 -12.84 -1.48 8.89
C GLU A 20 -11.70 -0.49 9.12
N LEU A 21 -11.42 -0.22 10.39
CA LEU A 21 -10.32 0.64 10.84
C LEU A 21 -10.29 2.00 10.13
N PRO A 22 -11.40 2.77 10.17
CA PRO A 22 -11.42 4.06 9.53
C PRO A 22 -10.34 4.98 10.13
N ASP A 23 -9.67 5.71 9.25
CA ASP A 23 -8.64 6.68 9.60
C ASP A 23 -8.81 7.93 8.73
N LEU A 24 -8.98 9.09 9.38
CA LEU A 24 -9.30 10.36 8.73
C LEU A 24 -8.17 11.35 8.92
N PHE A 25 -7.60 11.83 7.81
CA PHE A 25 -6.49 12.78 7.82
C PHE A 25 -6.45 13.66 6.57
N ASN A 26 -5.85 14.85 6.70
CA ASN A 26 -5.61 15.74 5.56
C ASN A 26 -4.19 15.51 5.01
N GLN A 27 -4.06 15.26 3.72
CA GLN A 27 -2.79 15.14 3.01
C GLN A 27 -3.02 15.28 1.49
N CYS A 28 -2.00 15.71 0.74
CA CYS A 28 -2.11 15.92 -0.71
C CYS A 28 -3.24 16.87 -1.12
N SER A 29 -3.49 17.91 -0.32
CA SER A 29 -4.56 18.91 -0.52
C SER A 29 -5.98 18.34 -0.46
N HIS A 30 -6.16 17.13 0.08
CA HIS A 30 -7.44 16.46 0.25
C HIS A 30 -7.62 15.95 1.68
N TRP A 31 -8.87 15.82 2.11
CA TRP A 31 -9.23 14.95 3.24
C TRP A 31 -9.33 13.52 2.73
N ASN A 32 -8.68 12.59 3.42
CA ASN A 32 -8.57 11.18 3.08
C ASN A 32 -9.24 10.37 4.19
N LEU A 33 -10.26 9.59 3.83
CA LEU A 33 -10.88 8.59 4.69
C LEU A 33 -10.37 7.22 4.25
N LEU A 34 -9.36 6.72 4.95
CA LEU A 34 -8.79 5.41 4.75
C LEU A 34 -9.63 4.36 5.49
N TYR A 35 -9.76 3.17 4.90
CA TYR A 35 -10.41 2.02 5.51
C TYR A 35 -9.86 0.72 4.92
N SER A 36 -10.17 -0.41 5.54
CA SER A 36 -9.87 -1.74 5.02
C SER A 36 -11.15 -2.40 4.50
N ASP A 37 -11.16 -2.75 3.22
CA ASP A 37 -12.28 -3.45 2.57
C ASP A 37 -12.14 -4.96 2.81
N GLN A 38 -13.12 -5.59 3.47
CA GLN A 38 -13.09 -7.02 3.79
C GLN A 38 -13.70 -7.93 2.70
N ARG A 39 -14.20 -7.38 1.58
CA ARG A 39 -14.78 -8.19 0.50
C ARG A 39 -13.71 -9.09 -0.10
N SER A 40 -14.01 -10.38 -0.24
CA SER A 40 -13.03 -11.39 -0.69
C SER A 40 -12.45 -11.12 -2.09
N ASN A 41 -13.21 -10.48 -2.98
CA ASN A 41 -12.79 -10.10 -4.32
C ASN A 41 -12.11 -8.73 -4.41
N ALA A 42 -12.11 -7.95 -3.33
CA ALA A 42 -11.70 -6.54 -3.33
C ALA A 42 -10.87 -6.17 -2.08
N ARG A 43 -10.36 -7.18 -1.35
CA ARG A 43 -9.73 -7.04 -0.05
C ARG A 43 -8.50 -6.16 -0.12
N GLN A 44 -8.60 -4.89 0.29
CA GLN A 44 -7.51 -3.92 0.17
C GLN A 44 -7.65 -2.80 1.20
N VAL A 45 -6.55 -2.14 1.54
CA VAL A 45 -6.61 -0.84 2.20
C VAL A 45 -6.92 0.22 1.16
N ARG A 46 -8.08 0.89 1.31
CA ARG A 46 -8.65 1.83 0.35
C ARG A 46 -8.78 3.24 0.93
N VAL A 47 -8.91 4.23 0.07
CA VAL A 47 -9.06 5.65 0.42
C VAL A 47 -10.19 6.30 -0.36
N LEU A 48 -11.09 6.95 0.37
CA LEU A 48 -12.02 7.93 -0.19
C LEU A 48 -11.48 9.34 0.03
N THR A 49 -11.78 10.28 -0.87
CA THR A 49 -11.29 11.66 -0.76
C THR A 49 -12.41 12.70 -0.75
N ALA A 50 -12.18 13.82 -0.08
CA ALA A 50 -13.07 14.97 -0.01
C ALA A 50 -12.26 16.29 0.01
N SER A 51 -12.91 17.40 -0.36
CA SER A 51 -12.31 18.74 -0.23
C SER A 51 -12.40 19.29 1.20
N GLN A 52 -13.35 18.82 2.00
CA GLN A 52 -13.58 19.21 3.39
C GLN A 52 -13.62 17.97 4.31
N SER A 53 -13.29 18.14 5.59
CA SER A 53 -13.33 17.02 6.56
C SER A 53 -14.71 16.43 6.73
N SER A 54 -15.75 17.24 6.54
CA SER A 54 -17.15 16.86 6.57
C SER A 54 -17.63 16.14 5.30
N GLY A 55 -16.76 15.92 4.30
CA GLY A 55 -17.13 15.32 3.03
C GLY A 55 -17.61 16.35 1.99
N PRO A 56 -18.33 15.93 0.93
CA PRO A 56 -18.67 14.53 0.64
C PRO A 56 -17.44 13.72 0.21
N TYR A 57 -17.37 12.47 0.65
CA TYR A 57 -16.30 11.53 0.29
C TYR A 57 -16.65 10.74 -0.96
N ALA A 58 -15.69 10.57 -1.86
CA ALA A 58 -15.85 9.81 -3.09
C ALA A 58 -14.60 8.98 -3.42
N TYR A 59 -14.81 7.93 -4.21
CA TYR A 59 -13.75 7.11 -4.78
C TYR A 59 -12.91 7.90 -5.79
N ARG A 60 -11.64 7.51 -5.93
CA ARG A 60 -10.72 7.97 -6.97
C ARG A 60 -10.44 6.83 -7.95
N SER A 61 -9.79 7.14 -9.07
CA SER A 61 -9.41 6.13 -10.06
C SER A 61 -8.47 5.07 -9.48
N TYR A 62 -7.60 5.48 -8.55
CA TYR A 62 -6.72 4.61 -7.78
C TYR A 62 -7.00 4.80 -6.30
N ASP A 63 -7.90 4.00 -5.75
CA ASP A 63 -8.35 4.10 -4.37
C ASP A 63 -7.63 3.11 -3.42
N ALA A 64 -6.98 2.08 -3.95
CA ALA A 64 -6.23 1.10 -3.15
C ALA A 64 -4.75 1.49 -2.99
N LEU A 65 -4.23 1.37 -1.76
CA LEU A 65 -2.84 1.73 -1.45
C LEU A 65 -1.86 0.57 -1.62
N ASP A 66 -2.32 -0.67 -1.45
CA ASP A 66 -1.53 -1.88 -1.66
C ASP A 66 -2.45 -3.04 -2.11
N ALA A 67 -1.84 -4.17 -2.45
CA ALA A 67 -2.48 -5.38 -2.91
C ALA A 67 -3.14 -6.18 -1.78
N LYS A 68 -3.79 -7.27 -2.19
CA LYS A 68 -4.67 -8.09 -1.35
C LYS A 68 -4.07 -8.69 -0.08
N ALA A 69 -2.75 -8.72 0.07
CA ALA A 69 -2.09 -9.30 1.23
C ALA A 69 -1.90 -8.28 2.37
N PHE A 70 -1.78 -6.99 2.06
CA PHE A 70 -1.65 -5.92 3.06
C PHE A 70 -3.02 -5.47 3.58
N TYR A 71 -3.18 -5.38 4.89
CA TYR A 71 -4.48 -5.12 5.50
C TYR A 71 -4.42 -4.44 6.86
N ALA A 72 -5.60 -4.01 7.32
CA ALA A 72 -5.80 -3.30 8.59
C ALA A 72 -4.96 -2.02 8.69
N GLY A 73 -4.90 -1.28 7.58
CA GLY A 73 -4.12 -0.06 7.46
C GLY A 73 -4.58 1.01 8.45
N LYS A 74 -3.63 1.64 9.15
CA LYS A 74 -3.82 2.92 9.85
C LYS A 74 -2.59 3.79 9.70
N THR A 75 -2.81 5.10 9.68
CA THR A 75 -1.72 6.07 9.53
C THR A 75 -1.39 6.78 10.83
N ALA A 76 -0.14 7.24 10.92
CA ALA A 76 0.29 8.17 11.96
C ALA A 76 1.44 9.03 11.42
N GLY A 77 1.55 10.25 11.94
CA GLY A 77 2.62 11.19 11.59
C GLY A 77 2.11 12.55 11.12
N THR A 78 3.04 13.34 10.59
CA THR A 78 2.77 14.67 10.03
C THR A 78 2.62 14.59 8.51
N ASN A 79 2.23 15.68 7.86
CA ASN A 79 2.13 15.71 6.39
C ASN A 79 3.48 15.45 5.70
N ASP A 80 4.59 15.77 6.36
CA ASP A 80 5.95 15.55 5.83
C ASP A 80 6.45 14.13 6.07
N ASN A 81 5.92 13.44 7.09
CA ASN A 81 6.37 12.11 7.48
C ASN A 81 5.20 11.31 8.08
N ARG A 82 4.24 10.95 7.21
CA ARG A 82 3.14 10.06 7.56
C ARG A 82 3.48 8.64 7.13
N LEU A 83 3.33 7.71 8.06
CA LEU A 83 3.49 6.29 7.81
C LEU A 83 2.13 5.60 7.82
N LEU A 84 1.99 4.58 6.99
CA LEU A 84 0.88 3.63 6.96
C LEU A 84 1.37 2.31 7.52
N PHE A 85 0.67 1.81 8.54
CA PHE A 85 0.96 0.55 9.22
C PHE A 85 -0.17 -0.43 8.96
N GLY A 86 0.19 -1.65 8.58
CA GLY A 86 -0.75 -2.75 8.41
C GLY A 86 -0.02 -4.08 8.49
N TRP A 87 -0.75 -5.17 8.43
CA TRP A 87 -0.15 -6.51 8.40
C TRP A 87 -0.17 -7.09 7.00
N LEU A 88 0.91 -7.78 6.66
CA LEU A 88 1.03 -8.58 5.45
C LEU A 88 0.67 -10.03 5.78
N ALA A 89 -0.38 -10.52 5.15
CA ALA A 89 -0.89 -11.86 5.37
C ALA A 89 0.14 -12.94 4.99
N HIS A 90 0.25 -13.97 5.82
CA HIS A 90 0.97 -15.19 5.43
C HIS A 90 0.10 -16.04 4.48
N GLU A 91 0.74 -16.73 3.55
CA GLU A 91 0.08 -17.70 2.68
C GLU A 91 0.10 -19.08 3.34
N ARG A 92 -1.06 -19.73 3.37
CA ARG A 92 -1.21 -21.06 3.96
C ARG A 92 -0.30 -22.06 3.26
N GLY A 93 0.52 -22.75 4.04
CA GLY A 93 1.47 -23.73 3.52
C GLY A 93 2.70 -23.13 2.85
N HIS A 94 2.87 -21.80 2.88
CA HIS A 94 3.98 -21.08 2.26
C HIS A 94 4.11 -21.35 0.75
N THR A 95 2.99 -21.25 0.05
CA THR A 95 2.91 -21.43 -1.41
C THR A 95 2.14 -20.28 -2.04
N ASP A 96 2.55 -19.83 -3.23
CA ASP A 96 1.90 -18.76 -3.99
C ASP A 96 0.41 -19.00 -4.31
N ALA A 97 -0.01 -20.27 -4.32
CA ALA A 97 -1.41 -20.69 -4.52
C ALA A 97 -2.21 -20.79 -3.21
N GLY A 98 -1.57 -20.53 -2.07
CA GLY A 98 -2.13 -20.64 -0.73
C GLY A 98 -3.15 -19.53 -0.47
N ALA A 99 -4.16 -19.85 0.35
CA ALA A 99 -5.06 -18.83 0.86
C ALA A 99 -4.32 -17.90 1.83
N LEU A 100 -4.69 -16.62 1.84
CA LEU A 100 -4.18 -15.66 2.83
C LEU A 100 -4.81 -15.94 4.20
N ASP A 101 -3.99 -16.14 5.21
CA ASP A 101 -4.44 -16.29 6.59
C ASP A 101 -4.67 -14.92 7.26
N TRP A 102 -5.36 -14.92 8.40
CA TRP A 102 -5.58 -13.72 9.19
C TRP A 102 -4.35 -13.42 10.06
N GLY A 103 -3.85 -12.19 9.99
CA GLY A 103 -2.60 -11.78 10.64
C GLY A 103 -1.37 -12.07 9.79
N GLY A 104 -0.19 -11.86 10.37
CA GLY A 104 1.10 -12.00 9.69
C GLY A 104 2.11 -10.98 10.22
N ASP A 105 2.95 -10.45 9.34
CA ASP A 105 4.01 -9.52 9.71
C ASP A 105 3.58 -8.06 9.58
N LEU A 106 4.09 -7.20 10.47
CA LEU A 106 3.91 -5.75 10.34
C LEU A 106 4.69 -5.23 9.12
N VAL A 107 4.00 -4.51 8.25
CA VAL A 107 4.59 -3.78 7.13
C VAL A 107 4.26 -2.29 7.29
N THR A 108 5.24 -1.45 6.93
CA THR A 108 5.13 0.01 7.01
C THR A 108 5.47 0.65 5.68
N HIS A 109 4.62 1.55 5.22
CA HIS A 109 4.87 2.38 4.05
C HIS A 109 4.93 3.86 4.43
N ALA A 110 5.69 4.66 3.68
CA ALA A 110 5.52 6.11 3.70
C ALA A 110 4.33 6.50 2.82
N VAL A 111 3.46 7.35 3.35
CA VAL A 111 2.35 7.94 2.62
C VAL A 111 2.83 9.24 1.99
N LYS A 112 2.80 9.33 0.65
CA LYS A 112 3.21 10.54 -0.08
C LYS A 112 2.20 10.89 -1.18
N CYS A 113 2.43 12.00 -1.85
CA CYS A 113 1.61 12.48 -2.94
C CYS A 113 2.25 12.14 -4.29
N ARG A 114 1.46 11.57 -5.18
CA ARG A 114 1.78 11.49 -6.61
C ARG A 114 1.75 12.89 -7.23
N ALA A 115 2.34 13.01 -8.42
CA ALA A 115 2.38 14.28 -9.16
C ALA A 115 0.99 14.82 -9.55
N ASP A 116 0.00 13.92 -9.67
CA ASP A 116 -1.41 14.25 -9.93
C ASP A 116 -2.20 14.63 -8.65
N GLY A 117 -1.53 14.70 -7.50
CA GLY A 117 -2.13 15.04 -6.21
C GLY A 117 -2.82 13.87 -5.51
N GLU A 118 -2.77 12.65 -6.06
CA GLU A 118 -3.32 11.47 -5.39
C GLU A 118 -2.39 10.92 -4.33
N LEU A 119 -2.99 10.30 -3.30
CA LEU A 119 -2.25 9.64 -2.24
C LEU A 119 -1.71 8.30 -2.76
N ALA A 120 -0.46 7.99 -2.46
CA ALA A 120 0.13 6.69 -2.73
C ALA A 120 1.18 6.35 -1.66
N VAL A 121 1.77 5.17 -1.79
CA VAL A 121 2.71 4.63 -0.82
C VAL A 121 4.08 4.33 -1.43
N TRP A 122 5.11 4.48 -0.62
CA TRP A 122 6.51 4.22 -0.96
C TRP A 122 7.21 3.51 0.20
N LEU A 123 8.42 3.00 -0.05
CA LEU A 123 9.33 2.63 1.03
C LEU A 123 9.63 3.88 1.89
N PRO A 124 9.53 3.80 3.23
CA PRO A 124 9.95 4.90 4.10
C PRO A 124 11.39 5.34 3.83
N ASP A 125 11.63 6.66 3.75
CA ASP A 125 12.93 7.19 3.33
C ASP A 125 14.06 6.76 4.27
N ILE A 126 13.78 6.63 5.57
CA ILE A 126 14.76 6.14 6.54
C ILE A 126 15.18 4.69 6.25
N LEU A 127 14.26 3.84 5.77
CA LEU A 127 14.58 2.47 5.34
C LEU A 127 15.28 2.49 3.99
N ALA A 128 14.83 3.31 3.04
CA ALA A 128 15.49 3.45 1.75
C ALA A 128 16.96 3.89 1.89
N GLN A 129 17.25 4.75 2.87
CA GLN A 129 18.60 5.25 3.15
C GLN A 129 19.55 4.21 3.76
N THR A 130 19.05 3.10 4.32
CA THR A 130 19.95 2.01 4.77
C THR A 130 20.57 1.29 3.59
N PHE A 131 19.86 1.21 2.45
CA PHE A 131 20.36 0.69 1.17
C PHE A 131 21.27 1.69 0.44
N ASN A 132 22.29 2.22 1.13
CA ASN A 132 23.20 3.24 0.61
C ASN A 132 24.41 2.68 -0.17
N THR A 133 24.61 1.36 -0.15
CA THR A 133 25.74 0.72 -0.79
C THR A 133 25.26 -0.14 -1.96
N GLN A 134 25.52 0.33 -3.18
CA GLN A 134 25.27 -0.47 -4.38
C GLN A 134 26.43 -1.45 -4.58
N THR A 135 26.19 -2.74 -4.35
CA THR A 135 27.21 -3.78 -4.48
C THR A 135 27.36 -4.27 -5.92
N ARG A 136 26.27 -4.31 -6.69
CA ARG A 136 26.28 -4.81 -8.07
C ARG A 136 25.15 -4.22 -8.93
N PRO A 137 25.43 -3.52 -10.04
CA PRO A 137 24.43 -3.26 -11.06
C PRO A 137 24.09 -4.57 -11.78
N LEU A 138 22.80 -4.82 -11.98
CA LEU A 138 22.32 -5.94 -12.78
C LEU A 138 21.80 -5.39 -14.11
N SER A 139 22.38 -5.85 -15.21
CA SER A 139 21.89 -5.55 -16.55
C SER A 139 21.20 -6.79 -17.09
N ILE A 140 19.99 -6.62 -17.64
CA ILE A 140 19.30 -7.71 -18.33
C ILE A 140 20.07 -7.98 -19.63
N GLY A 141 20.80 -9.10 -19.69
CA GLY A 141 21.59 -9.48 -20.87
C GLY A 141 20.72 -9.93 -22.06
N SER A 142 19.53 -10.48 -21.80
CA SER A 142 18.53 -10.83 -22.80
C SER A 142 17.15 -10.86 -22.16
N ALA A 143 16.30 -9.87 -22.46
CA ALA A 143 14.88 -9.95 -22.10
C ALA A 143 14.18 -10.85 -23.12
N THR A 144 13.69 -12.01 -22.71
CA THR A 144 12.77 -12.79 -23.54
C THR A 144 11.37 -12.25 -23.28
N ILE A 145 10.88 -11.39 -24.18
CA ILE A 145 9.49 -10.94 -24.12
C ILE A 145 8.61 -12.16 -24.40
N GLY A 146 7.81 -12.57 -23.43
CA GLY A 146 6.81 -13.63 -23.60
C GLY A 146 5.71 -13.19 -24.56
N GLU A 147 4.89 -14.14 -25.02
CA GLU A 147 3.68 -13.82 -25.79
C GLU A 147 2.80 -12.81 -25.02
N GLY A 148 2.10 -11.93 -25.73
CA GLY A 148 1.17 -10.97 -25.12
C GLY A 148 0.19 -11.67 -24.18
N GLY A 149 0.13 -11.23 -22.93
CA GLY A 149 -0.66 -11.88 -21.86
C GLY A 149 0.13 -12.82 -20.95
N LYS A 150 1.41 -13.09 -21.24
CA LYS A 150 2.35 -13.76 -20.32
C LYS A 150 3.37 -12.75 -19.80
N ALA A 151 3.56 -12.70 -18.48
CA ALA A 151 4.54 -11.80 -17.88
C ALA A 151 5.95 -12.10 -18.44
N THR A 152 6.71 -11.05 -18.75
CA THR A 152 8.14 -11.18 -19.04
C THR A 152 8.85 -11.71 -17.80
N LEU A 153 9.28 -12.97 -17.83
CA LEU A 153 9.95 -13.61 -16.72
C LEU A 153 11.47 -13.46 -16.88
N THR A 154 12.10 -12.73 -15.97
CA THR A 154 13.55 -12.73 -15.81
C THR A 154 13.90 -13.47 -14.53
N HIS A 155 14.73 -14.50 -14.63
CA HIS A 155 15.24 -15.21 -13.45
C HIS A 155 16.55 -14.59 -13.00
N LEU A 156 16.71 -14.50 -11.68
CA LEU A 156 17.95 -14.07 -11.04
C LEU A 156 18.13 -14.89 -9.77
N ASP A 157 19.19 -15.70 -9.74
CA ASP A 157 19.58 -16.41 -8.54
C ASP A 157 20.43 -15.51 -7.65
N ILE A 158 20.01 -15.34 -6.40
CA ILE A 158 20.68 -14.49 -5.43
C ILE A 158 20.96 -15.31 -4.18
N GLN A 159 22.22 -15.31 -3.76
CA GLN A 159 22.64 -15.89 -2.49
C GLN A 159 22.82 -14.74 -1.51
N VAL A 160 22.09 -14.78 -0.39
CA VAL A 160 22.14 -13.76 0.66
C VAL A 160 22.75 -14.40 1.90
N VAL A 161 23.70 -13.72 2.55
CA VAL A 161 24.32 -14.21 3.79
C VAL A 161 23.40 -13.84 4.97
N PRO A 162 23.12 -14.76 5.93
CA PRO A 162 22.35 -14.41 7.11
C PRO A 162 22.92 -13.18 7.84
N GLY A 163 22.06 -12.24 8.19
CA GLY A 163 22.44 -10.97 8.84
C GLY A 163 22.93 -9.88 7.87
N SER A 164 22.98 -10.15 6.56
CA SER A 164 23.20 -9.09 5.56
C SER A 164 21.90 -8.41 5.15
N GLU A 165 21.99 -7.14 4.78
CA GLU A 165 20.90 -6.39 4.17
C GLU A 165 20.87 -6.65 2.67
N PHE A 166 19.71 -7.03 2.14
CA PHE A 166 19.52 -7.28 0.71
C PHE A 166 18.34 -6.47 0.18
N GLY A 167 18.53 -5.83 -0.97
CA GLY A 167 17.49 -5.04 -1.63
C GLY A 167 17.68 -5.03 -3.15
N ILE A 168 16.56 -5.02 -3.87
CA ILE A 168 16.52 -4.84 -5.32
C ILE A 168 15.78 -3.54 -5.59
N ALA A 169 16.41 -2.64 -6.36
CA ALA A 169 15.78 -1.43 -6.85
C ALA A 169 15.70 -1.46 -8.37
N PHE A 170 14.49 -1.27 -8.90
CA PHE A 170 14.28 -1.12 -10.34
C PHE A 170 14.42 0.35 -10.70
N LYS A 171 15.48 0.72 -11.42
CA LYS A 171 15.74 2.08 -11.88
C LYS A 171 15.35 2.18 -13.35
N GLY A 172 14.20 2.78 -13.63
CA GLY A 172 13.70 3.03 -14.98
C GLY A 172 12.32 3.67 -14.92
N ALA A 173 12.00 4.53 -15.90
CA ALA A 173 10.63 5.01 -16.06
C ALA A 173 9.76 3.82 -16.48
N ILE A 174 8.84 3.40 -15.62
CA ILE A 174 7.73 2.57 -16.06
C ILE A 174 6.76 3.54 -16.73
N THR A 175 6.85 3.68 -18.04
CA THR A 175 5.78 4.30 -18.81
C THR A 175 4.68 3.25 -18.90
N ILE A 176 3.62 3.43 -18.10
CA ILE A 176 2.37 2.67 -18.23
C ILE A 176 1.52 3.36 -19.27
#